data_AF-A0A9P5SXW6-F1
#
_entry.id   AF-A0A9P5SXW6-F1
#
_cell.length_a   1.000
_cell.length_b   1.000
_cell.length_c   1.000
_cell.angle_alpha   90.00
_cell.angle_beta   90.00
_cell.angle_gamma   90.00
#
_symmetry.space_group_name_H-M   'P 1'
#
loop_
_entity.id
_entity.type
_entity.pdbx_description
1 polymer ?
#
loop_
_entity_poly.entity_id
_entity_poly.type
_entity_poly.pdbx_seq_one_letter_code
_entity_poly.pdbx_strand_id
1 'polypeptide(L)'
;MKTDPKNRSEALAAAAQNAQHLPELIQNGQHVKKYHFVAAEDNLRKAFGWEVSQRQGLVQYLRSQGWAVVESRTEADVDVGRVCKPNDIVVSGDSDFLLYNNVNHLWRPW
;
A
#
# COMPACT_ATOMS: atom_id res chain seq x y z
N MET A 1 -2.59 -9.83 -17.99
CA MET A 1 -2.25 -8.91 -19.11
C MET A 1 -0.77 -8.60 -18.97
N LYS A 2 0.08 -9.02 -19.92
CA LYS A 2 1.53 -8.81 -19.81
C LYS A 2 1.81 -7.30 -19.89
N THR A 3 2.22 -6.69 -18.78
CA THR A 3 2.65 -5.29 -18.78
C THR A 3 3.97 -5.18 -19.54
N ASP A 4 4.02 -4.31 -20.54
CA ASP A 4 5.26 -3.96 -21.24
C ASP A 4 6.29 -3.45 -20.19
N PRO A 5 7.54 -3.96 -20.20
CA PRO A 5 8.60 -3.51 -19.30
C PRO A 5 8.79 -2.00 -19.27
N LYS A 6 8.64 -1.32 -20.42
CA LYS A 6 8.78 0.13 -20.52
C LYS A 6 7.65 0.83 -19.75
N ASN A 7 6.41 0.40 -19.99
CA ASN A 7 5.23 0.95 -19.31
C ASN A 7 5.28 0.71 -17.79
N ARG A 8 5.87 -0.42 -17.35
CA ARG A 8 6.08 -0.70 -15.94
C ARG A 8 7.09 0.26 -15.31
N SER A 9 8.22 0.52 -15.97
CA SER A 9 9.22 1.46 -15.46
C SER A 9 8.67 2.87 -15.33
N GLU A 10 7.91 3.33 -16.33
CA GLU A 10 7.26 4.65 -16.32
C GLU A 10 6.24 4.76 -15.19
N ALA A 11 5.42 3.73 -14.99
CA ALA A 11 4.45 3.68 -13.90
C ALA A 11 5.12 3.72 -12.52
N LEU A 12 6.24 3.01 -12.32
CA LEU A 12 6.99 3.04 -11.06
C LEU A 12 7.62 4.40 -10.79
N ALA A 13 8.18 5.06 -11.81
CA ALA A 13 8.72 6.40 -11.69
C ALA A 13 7.63 7.40 -11.28
N ALA A 14 6.45 7.33 -11.93
CA ALA A 14 5.32 8.18 -11.60
C ALA A 14 4.75 7.90 -10.19
N ALA A 15 4.71 6.63 -9.74
CA ALA A 15 4.34 6.28 -8.38
C ALA A 15 5.31 6.87 -7.34
N ALA A 16 6.61 6.77 -7.59
CA ALA A 16 7.63 7.34 -6.72
C ALA A 16 7.53 8.86 -6.64
N GLN A 17 7.32 9.53 -7.77
CA GLN A 17 7.11 10.98 -7.81
C GLN A 17 5.87 11.41 -7.02
N ASN A 18 4.75 10.71 -7.19
CA ASN A 18 3.53 10.98 -6.42
C ASN A 18 3.74 10.78 -4.91
N ALA A 19 4.48 9.74 -4.53
CA ALA A 19 4.81 9.48 -3.13
C ALA A 19 5.72 10.56 -2.52
N GLN A 20 6.69 11.08 -3.28
CA GLN A 20 7.56 12.18 -2.86
C GLN A 20 6.82 13.52 -2.75
N HIS A 21 5.83 13.74 -3.61
CA HIS A 21 5.04 14.97 -3.58
C HIS A 21 4.18 15.10 -2.32
N LEU A 22 3.75 13.99 -1.72
CA LEU A 22 2.92 13.99 -0.51
C LEU A 22 3.61 14.68 0.70
N PRO A 23 4.84 14.32 1.09
CA PRO A 23 5.61 15.07 2.09
C PRO A 23 5.80 16.55 1.76
N GLU A 24 6.03 16.90 0.49
CA GLU A 24 6.22 18.30 0.06
C GLU A 24 4.96 19.13 0.31
N LEU A 25 3.78 18.60 -0.01
CA LEU A 25 2.50 19.26 0.27
C LEU A 25 2.37 19.56 1.77
N ILE A 26 2.69 18.59 2.63
CA ILE A 26 2.62 18.73 4.09
C ILE A 26 3.60 19.81 4.57
N GLN A 27 4.85 19.77 4.10
CA GLN A 27 5.87 20.75 4.46
C GLN A 27 5.50 22.18 4.03
N ASN A 28 4.80 22.30 2.89
CA ASN A 28 4.34 23.58 2.37
C ASN A 28 3.00 24.06 2.98
N GLY A 29 2.48 23.37 4.01
CA GLY A 29 1.19 23.69 4.64
C GLY A 29 -0.01 23.50 3.72
N GLN A 30 0.16 22.75 2.63
CA GLN A 30 -0.89 22.48 1.66
C GLN A 30 -1.74 21.28 2.10
N HIS A 31 -3.02 21.34 1.78
CA HIS A 31 -3.95 20.27 2.15
C HIS A 31 -3.78 19.06 1.23
N VAL A 32 -3.47 17.91 1.81
CA VAL A 32 -3.42 16.64 1.07
C VAL A 32 -4.85 16.18 0.76
N LYS A 33 -5.16 16.02 -0.53
CA LYS A 33 -6.47 15.56 -1.02
C LYS A 33 -6.42 14.09 -1.45
N LYS A 34 -7.60 13.45 -1.48
CA LYS A 34 -7.77 12.03 -1.87
C LYS A 34 -7.07 11.66 -3.18
N TYR A 35 -7.15 12.52 -4.20
CA TYR A 35 -6.58 12.21 -5.51
C TYR A 35 -5.04 12.06 -5.50
N HIS A 36 -4.33 12.66 -4.54
CA HIS A 36 -2.88 12.47 -4.44
C HIS A 36 -2.53 11.01 -4.09
N PHE A 37 -3.35 10.38 -3.25
CA PHE A 37 -3.21 8.96 -2.91
C PHE A 37 -3.65 8.06 -4.07
N VAL A 38 -4.80 8.37 -4.69
CA VAL A 38 -5.33 7.61 -5.83
C VAL A 38 -4.35 7.61 -6.99
N ALA A 39 -3.68 8.73 -7.27
CA ALA A 39 -2.69 8.80 -8.34
C ALA A 39 -1.47 7.88 -8.10
N ALA A 40 -1.00 7.77 -6.85
CA ALA A 40 0.07 6.84 -6.49
C ALA A 40 -0.41 5.38 -6.62
N GLU A 41 -1.62 5.10 -6.13
CA GLU A 41 -2.26 3.78 -6.21
C GLU A 41 -2.44 3.32 -7.66
N ASP A 42 -2.99 4.16 -8.54
CA ASP A 42 -3.23 3.83 -9.94
C ASP A 42 -1.94 3.47 -10.68
N ASN A 43 -0.85 4.18 -10.41
CA ASN A 43 0.45 3.89 -11.00
C ASN A 43 1.03 2.57 -10.48
N LEU A 44 0.88 2.26 -9.19
CA LEU A 44 1.27 0.96 -8.65
C LEU A 44 0.44 -0.18 -9.23
N ARG A 45 -0.89 0.00 -9.37
CA ARG A 45 -1.78 -1.00 -9.99
C ARG A 45 -1.44 -1.26 -11.46
N LYS A 46 -1.01 -0.23 -12.20
CA LYS A 46 -0.50 -0.40 -13.57
C LYS A 46 0.82 -1.18 -13.59
N ALA A 47 1.71 -0.93 -12.62
CA ALA A 47 3.01 -1.60 -12.55
C ALA A 47 2.92 -3.07 -12.10
N PHE A 48 1.96 -3.39 -11.22
CA PHE A 48 1.80 -4.72 -10.62
C PHE A 48 0.35 -5.21 -10.76
N GLY A 49 0.14 -6.16 -11.67
CA GLY A 49 -1.14 -6.85 -11.83
C GLY A 49 -1.39 -7.94 -10.78
N TRP A 50 -2.53 -8.63 -10.90
CA TRP A 50 -2.93 -9.65 -9.91
C TRP A 50 -2.24 -11.02 -10.05
N GLU A 51 -1.50 -11.23 -11.13
CA GLU A 51 -0.77 -12.47 -11.40
C GLU A 51 0.30 -12.74 -10.31
N VAL A 52 0.59 -14.01 -10.01
CA VAL A 52 1.52 -14.41 -8.94
C VAL A 52 2.90 -13.76 -9.09
N SER A 53 3.45 -13.76 -10.31
CA SER A 53 4.76 -13.15 -10.60
C SER A 53 4.76 -11.63 -10.40
N GLN A 54 3.64 -10.96 -10.68
CA GLN A 54 3.48 -9.53 -10.47
C GLN A 54 3.38 -9.20 -8.98
N ARG A 55 2.67 -10.02 -8.20
CA ARG A 55 2.63 -9.91 -6.72
C ARG A 55 4.01 -10.09 -6.10
N GLN A 56 4.78 -11.09 -6.52
CA GLN A 56 6.16 -11.27 -6.07
C GLN A 56 7.04 -10.07 -6.44
N GLY A 57 6.85 -9.50 -7.62
CA GLY A 57 7.49 -8.26 -8.04
C GLY A 57 7.15 -7.07 -7.14
N LEU A 58 5.89 -6.93 -6.71
CA LEU A 58 5.47 -5.89 -5.77
C LEU A 58 6.14 -6.06 -4.41
N VAL A 59 6.20 -7.29 -3.89
CA VAL A 59 6.88 -7.60 -2.62
C VAL A 59 8.36 -7.20 -2.68
N GLN A 60 9.06 -7.56 -3.76
CA GLN A 60 10.46 -7.19 -3.95
C GLN A 60 10.65 -5.67 -4.03
N TYR A 61 9.78 -4.98 -4.77
CA TYR A 61 9.80 -3.53 -4.88
C TYR A 61 9.58 -2.85 -3.51
N LEU A 62 8.54 -3.24 -2.77
CA LEU A 62 8.27 -2.65 -1.45
C LEU A 62 9.44 -2.87 -0.48
N ARG A 63 10.04 -4.08 -0.47
CA ARG A 63 11.26 -4.35 0.29
C ARG A 63 12.43 -3.47 -0.15
N SER A 64 12.60 -3.22 -1.45
CA SER A 64 13.65 -2.32 -1.96
C SER A 64 13.42 -0.85 -1.59
N GLN A 65 12.17 -0.47 -1.31
CA GLN A 65 11.80 0.85 -0.77
C GLN A 65 11.92 0.90 0.77
N GLY A 66 12.43 -0.14 1.43
CA GLY A 66 12.66 -0.18 2.87
C GLY A 66 11.46 -0.63 3.70
N TRP A 67 10.37 -1.09 3.07
CA TRP A 67 9.21 -1.60 3.81
C TRP A 67 9.43 -3.02 4.31
N ALA A 68 8.96 -3.29 5.52
CA ALA A 68 8.81 -4.65 6.02
C ALA A 68 7.57 -5.29 5.37
N VAL A 69 7.79 -6.31 4.53
CA VAL A 69 6.71 -7.02 3.83
C VAL A 69 6.64 -8.45 4.31
N VAL A 70 5.52 -8.79 4.94
CA VAL A 70 5.18 -10.15 5.39
C VAL A 70 4.19 -10.75 4.41
N GLU A 71 4.47 -11.97 3.94
CA GLU A 71 3.59 -12.72 3.05
C GLU A 71 2.74 -13.67 3.90
N SER A 72 1.42 -13.44 3.91
CA SER A 72 0.46 -14.27 4.64
C SER A 72 0.23 -15.61 3.94
N ARG A 73 0.07 -16.67 4.74
CA ARG A 73 -0.24 -18.02 4.23
C ARG A 73 -1.70 -18.12 3.77
N THR A 74 -2.57 -17.36 4.42
CA THR A 74 -4.02 -17.32 4.22
C THR A 74 -4.43 -15.86 4.05
N GLU A 75 -5.43 -15.38 4.77
CA GLU A 75 -5.88 -14.00 4.76
C GLU A 75 -4.95 -13.12 5.59
N ALA A 76 -4.75 -11.88 5.13
CA ALA A 76 -3.80 -10.95 5.73
C ALA A 76 -4.31 -10.39 7.08
N ASP A 77 -5.62 -10.26 7.24
CA ASP A 77 -6.27 -9.81 8.45
C ASP A 77 -6.06 -10.77 9.63
N VAL A 78 -6.02 -12.09 9.39
CA VAL A 78 -5.67 -13.10 10.41
C VAL A 78 -4.26 -12.88 10.95
N ASP A 79 -3.29 -12.65 10.07
CA ASP A 79 -1.91 -12.40 10.49
C ASP A 79 -1.75 -11.05 11.19
N VAL A 80 -2.40 -9.99 10.67
CA VAL A 80 -2.41 -8.66 11.30
C VAL A 80 -3.06 -8.75 12.68
N GLY A 81 -4.24 -9.36 12.79
CA GLY A 81 -4.94 -9.58 14.05
C GLY A 81 -4.15 -10.41 15.04
N ARG A 82 -3.21 -11.26 14.60
CA ARG A 82 -2.32 -12.00 15.52
C ARG A 82 -1.18 -11.15 16.08
N VAL A 83 -0.66 -10.19 15.31
CA VAL A 83 0.55 -9.42 15.68
C VAL A 83 0.28 -8.00 16.15
N CYS A 84 -0.92 -7.46 15.87
CA CYS A 84 -1.33 -6.11 16.22
C CYS A 84 -1.30 -5.89 17.73
N LYS A 85 -0.62 -4.81 18.14
CA LYS A 85 -0.51 -4.36 19.53
C LYS A 85 -1.44 -3.17 19.79
N PRO A 86 -1.75 -2.85 21.07
CA PRO A 86 -2.74 -1.83 21.41
C PRO A 86 -2.51 -0.42 20.81
N ASN A 87 -1.28 -0.06 20.45
CA ASN A 87 -0.93 1.25 19.89
C ASN A 87 -0.61 1.21 18.38
N ASP A 88 -0.76 0.05 17.75
CA ASP A 88 -0.55 -0.08 16.31
C ASP A 88 -1.76 0.49 15.56
N ILE A 89 -1.51 1.14 14.42
CA ILE A 89 -2.55 1.61 13.51
C ILE A 89 -2.66 0.63 12.35
N VAL A 90 -3.82 0.00 12.21
CA VAL A 90 -4.15 -0.84 11.06
C VAL A 90 -4.80 0.03 10.00
N VAL A 91 -4.26 0.00 8.78
CA VAL A 91 -4.84 0.71 7.63
C VAL A 91 -5.49 -0.31 6.71
N SER A 92 -6.82 -0.37 6.70
CA SER A 92 -7.59 -1.30 5.86
C SER A 92 -9.02 -0.81 5.64
N GLY A 93 -9.57 -1.13 4.46
CA GLY A 93 -11.01 -0.97 4.19
C GLY A 93 -11.85 -2.17 4.64
N ASP A 94 -11.20 -3.28 4.99
CA ASP A 94 -11.84 -4.55 5.32
C ASP A 94 -12.56 -4.48 6.68
N SER A 95 -13.82 -4.92 6.71
CA SER A 95 -14.65 -4.94 7.92
C SER A 95 -14.30 -6.08 8.87
N ASP A 96 -13.59 -7.11 8.42
CA ASP A 96 -13.26 -8.27 9.26
C ASP A 96 -12.38 -7.86 10.45
N PHE A 97 -11.63 -6.78 10.32
CA PHE A 97 -10.87 -6.16 11.41
C PHE A 97 -11.71 -5.72 12.63
N LEU A 98 -13.02 -5.49 12.44
CA LEU A 98 -13.93 -5.14 13.54
C LEU A 98 -14.20 -6.31 14.50
N LEU A 99 -13.86 -7.53 14.10
CA LEU A 99 -14.04 -8.74 14.91
C LEU A 99 -12.81 -9.05 15.78
N TYR A 100 -11.68 -8.36 15.58
CA TYR A 100 -10.44 -8.60 16.31
C TYR A 100 -10.33 -7.65 17.51
N ASN A 101 -10.45 -8.21 18.72
CA ASN A 101 -10.44 -7.45 19.98
C ASN A 101 -9.14 -6.66 20.24
N ASN A 102 -8.04 -6.97 19.56
CA ASN A 102 -6.74 -6.32 19.73
C ASN A 102 -6.43 -5.26 18.66
N VAL A 103 -7.32 -5.05 17.69
CA VAL A 103 -7.20 -3.99 16.68
C VAL A 103 -7.98 -2.76 17.17
N ASN A 104 -7.31 -1.90 17.93
CA ASN A 104 -7.95 -0.74 18.56
C ASN A 104 -7.99 0.51 17.67
N HIS A 105 -7.10 0.60 16.69
CA HIS A 105 -6.95 1.76 15.82
C HIS A 105 -7.00 1.35 14.35
N LEU A 106 -8.22 1.23 13.82
CA LEU A 106 -8.46 0.95 12.40
C LEU A 106 -8.69 2.26 11.64
N TRP A 107 -7.76 2.61 10.75
CA TRP A 107 -7.95 3.68 9.76
C TRP A 107 -8.48 3.08 8.46
N ARG A 108 -9.69 3.49 8.08
CA ARG A 108 -10.36 3.08 6.86
C ARG A 108 -10.26 4.20 5.82
N PRO A 109 -9.37 4.10 4.80
CA PRO A 109 -9.22 5.15 3.80
C PRO A 109 -10.42 5.33 2.84
N TRP A 110 -11.52 4.58 3.02
CA TRP A 110 -12.78 4.67 2.27
C TRP A 110 -13.93 4.04 3.04
#